data_AF-A0A537MHT5-F1
#
_entry.id   AF-A0A537MHT5-F1
#
_cell.length_a   1.000
_cell.length_b   1.000
_cell.length_c   1.000
_cell.angle_alpha   90.00
_cell.angle_beta   90.00
_cell.angle_gamma   90.00
#
_symmetry.space_group_name_H-M   'P 1'
#
loop_
_entity.id
_entity.type
_entity.pdbx_description
1 polymer ?
#
loop_
_entity_poly.entity_id
_entity_poly.type
_entity_poly.pdbx_seq_one_letter_code
_entity_poly.pdbx_strand_id
1 'polypeptide(L)'
;MNLARVAFAFAAPLTLSLAAVSAPAYAQGHSAYERAVLAGLDSSTRSEVTRRAAGGDTVSGVVAVILLNNYQAAGATAPGEALSVVAVDFERGTVVLRKGAEELVLHRFDPATLRMTP
;
A
#
# COMPACT_ATOMS: atom_id res chain seq x y z
N MET A 1 55.10 -31.31 -52.78
CA MET A 1 54.64 -30.14 -52.01
C MET A 1 53.17 -29.95 -52.31
N ASN A 2 52.27 -30.25 -51.36
CA ASN A 2 50.83 -30.05 -51.53
C ASN A 2 50.25 -29.49 -50.22
N LEU A 3 49.37 -28.50 -50.41
CA LEU A 3 48.89 -27.52 -49.46
C LEU A 3 47.84 -28.06 -48.47
N ALA A 4 47.89 -27.46 -47.28
CA ALA A 4 46.78 -26.95 -46.48
C ALA A 4 45.58 -27.86 -46.16
N ARG A 5 45.42 -28.16 -44.87
CA ARG A 5 44.10 -28.23 -44.21
C ARG A 5 44.18 -27.55 -42.85
N VAL A 6 43.80 -26.28 -42.82
CA VAL A 6 43.50 -25.55 -41.59
C VAL A 6 42.04 -25.86 -41.24
N ALA A 7 41.82 -26.57 -40.14
CA ALA A 7 40.50 -26.72 -39.55
C ALA A 7 40.34 -25.64 -38.47
N PHE A 8 39.66 -24.55 -38.80
CA PHE A 8 39.19 -23.58 -37.81
C PHE A 8 37.98 -24.22 -37.09
N ALA A 9 38.20 -24.67 -35.86
CA ALA A 9 37.13 -25.06 -34.96
C ALA A 9 36.38 -23.79 -34.52
N PHE A 10 35.10 -23.69 -34.91
CA PHE A 10 34.16 -22.69 -34.42
C PHE A 10 33.89 -22.95 -32.92
N ALA A 11 34.59 -22.24 -32.04
CA ALA A 11 34.23 -22.17 -30.63
C ALA A 11 33.14 -21.08 -30.49
N ALA A 12 31.88 -21.49 -30.45
CA ALA A 12 30.77 -20.59 -30.12
C ALA A 12 30.74 -20.36 -28.60
N PRO A 13 30.87 -19.13 -28.10
CA PRO A 13 30.61 -18.85 -26.70
C PRO A 13 29.09 -18.89 -26.46
N LEU A 14 28.63 -19.90 -25.72
CA LEU A 14 27.29 -19.91 -25.12
C LEU A 14 27.22 -18.79 -24.08
N THR A 15 26.79 -17.61 -24.51
CA THR A 15 26.40 -16.52 -23.63
C THR A 15 25.07 -16.90 -22.98
N LEU A 16 25.14 -17.52 -21.80
CA LEU A 16 24.00 -17.66 -20.89
C LEU A 16 23.61 -16.25 -20.41
N SER A 17 22.74 -15.59 -21.18
CA SER A 17 21.99 -14.42 -20.71
C SER A 17 21.00 -14.89 -19.65
N LEU A 18 21.48 -14.96 -18.41
CA LEU A 18 20.64 -15.09 -17.23
C LEU A 18 19.86 -13.78 -17.09
N ALA A 19 18.72 -13.70 -17.76
CA ALA A 19 17.74 -12.65 -17.52
C ALA A 19 17.23 -12.84 -16.08
N ALA A 20 17.90 -12.17 -15.14
CA ALA A 20 17.38 -11.99 -13.81
C ALA A 20 16.04 -11.26 -13.94
N VAL A 21 14.95 -12.02 -13.90
CA VAL A 21 13.64 -11.48 -13.62
C VAL A 21 13.73 -10.94 -12.20
N SER A 22 14.07 -9.66 -12.08
CA SER A 22 13.90 -8.89 -10.87
C SER A 22 12.39 -8.81 -10.63
N ALA A 23 11.84 -9.81 -9.94
CA ALA A 23 10.52 -9.68 -9.37
C ALA A 23 10.54 -8.46 -8.44
N PRO A 24 9.60 -7.50 -8.56
CA PRO A 24 9.57 -6.39 -7.64
C PRO A 24 9.27 -6.93 -6.25
N ALA A 25 10.25 -6.83 -5.34
CA ALA A 25 10.19 -7.32 -3.96
C ALA A 25 9.30 -6.43 -3.04
N TYR A 26 8.29 -5.76 -3.60
CA TYR A 26 7.42 -4.82 -2.91
C TYR A 26 5.95 -5.27 -2.98
N ALA A 27 5.63 -6.49 -2.54
CA ALA A 27 4.22 -6.92 -2.50
C ALA A 27 3.86 -7.90 -1.36
N GLN A 28 4.84 -8.60 -0.78
CA GLN A 28 4.51 -9.70 0.14
C GLN A 28 4.09 -9.22 1.55
N GLY A 29 4.67 -8.14 2.06
CA GLY A 29 4.38 -7.64 3.41
C GLY A 29 3.00 -6.96 3.56
N HIS A 30 2.46 -6.38 2.49
CA HIS A 30 1.20 -5.63 2.54
C HIS A 30 0.00 -6.57 2.63
N SER A 31 0.05 -7.72 1.97
CA SER A 31 -1.11 -8.62 1.86
C SER A 31 -1.64 -9.17 3.19
N ALA A 32 -0.79 -9.41 4.19
CA ALA A 32 -1.22 -9.97 5.48
C ALA A 32 -1.91 -8.93 6.35
N TYR A 33 -1.33 -7.73 6.43
CA TYR A 33 -1.94 -6.58 7.09
C TYR A 33 -3.26 -6.21 6.42
N GLU A 34 -3.30 -6.09 5.09
CA GLU A 34 -4.53 -5.75 4.37
C GLU A 34 -5.63 -6.79 4.56
N ARG A 35 -5.28 -8.08 4.59
CA ARG A 35 -6.25 -9.14 4.96
C ARG A 35 -6.76 -8.98 6.38
N ALA A 36 -5.91 -8.64 7.33
CA ALA A 36 -6.32 -8.41 8.72
C ALA A 36 -7.23 -7.18 8.85
N VAL A 37 -6.90 -6.09 8.16
CA VAL A 37 -7.75 -4.90 8.06
C VAL A 37 -9.12 -5.28 7.51
N LEU A 38 -9.18 -5.92 6.34
CA LEU A 38 -10.45 -6.35 5.74
C LEU A 38 -11.24 -7.30 6.65
N ALA A 39 -10.56 -8.18 7.39
CA ALA A 39 -11.22 -9.09 8.32
C ALA A 39 -11.92 -8.36 9.47
N GLY A 40 -11.34 -7.24 9.95
CA GLY A 40 -11.92 -6.44 11.03
C GLY A 40 -13.06 -5.50 10.61
N LEU A 41 -13.27 -5.28 9.30
CA LEU A 41 -14.38 -4.46 8.79
C LEU A 41 -15.72 -5.21 8.86
N ASP A 42 -16.81 -4.46 9.01
CA ASP A 42 -18.14 -5.00 8.76
C ASP A 42 -18.34 -5.31 7.26
N SER A 43 -19.42 -6.04 6.91
CA SER A 43 -19.65 -6.46 5.52
C SER A 43 -19.81 -5.31 4.51
N SER A 44 -20.45 -4.21 4.92
CA SER A 44 -20.71 -3.05 4.06
C SER A 44 -19.42 -2.26 3.84
N THR A 45 -18.74 -1.94 4.95
CA THR A 45 -17.48 -1.20 4.95
C THR A 45 -16.40 -1.99 4.21
N ARG A 46 -16.33 -3.31 4.39
CA ARG A 46 -15.44 -4.18 3.61
C ARG A 46 -15.71 -4.10 2.12
N SER A 47 -16.97 -4.21 1.70
CA SER A 47 -17.35 -4.13 0.28
C SER A 47 -16.94 -2.80 -0.33
N GLU A 48 -17.14 -1.71 0.39
CA GLU A 48 -16.71 -0.38 -0.03
C GLU A 48 -15.19 -0.26 -0.16
N VAL A 49 -14.44 -0.71 0.85
CA VAL A 49 -12.97 -0.67 0.83
C VAL A 49 -12.42 -1.50 -0.32
N THR A 50 -12.91 -2.73 -0.50
CA THR A 50 -12.49 -3.61 -1.61
C THR A 50 -12.84 -3.01 -2.96
N ARG A 51 -14.01 -2.37 -3.10
CA ARG A 51 -14.41 -1.71 -4.37
C ARG A 51 -13.51 -0.53 -4.71
N ARG A 52 -13.08 0.25 -3.72
CA ARG A 52 -12.20 1.40 -3.89
C ARG A 52 -10.73 1.00 -4.05
N ALA A 53 -10.30 -0.13 -3.47
CA ALA A 53 -8.95 -0.67 -3.61
C ALA A 53 -8.76 -1.37 -4.97
N ALA A 54 -9.07 -0.66 -6.05
CA ALA A 54 -8.97 -1.09 -7.43
C ALA A 54 -8.07 -0.11 -8.21
N GLY A 55 -7.61 -0.51 -9.40
CA GLY A 55 -6.87 0.42 -10.28
C GLY A 55 -5.51 0.89 -9.76
N GLY A 56 -4.90 0.17 -8.81
CA GLY A 56 -3.60 0.51 -8.22
C GLY A 56 -3.68 1.05 -6.79
N ASP A 57 -4.89 1.32 -6.28
CA ASP A 57 -5.11 1.72 -4.89
C ASP A 57 -5.00 0.53 -3.93
N THR A 58 -4.35 0.75 -2.78
CA THR A 58 -4.20 -0.26 -1.72
C THR A 58 -5.33 -0.17 -0.70
N VAL A 59 -5.59 -1.26 0.03
CA VAL A 59 -6.58 -1.26 1.12
C VAL A 59 -6.19 -0.23 2.18
N SER A 60 -4.90 -0.14 2.52
CA SER A 60 -4.39 0.82 3.49
C SER A 60 -4.58 2.28 3.05
N GLY A 61 -4.34 2.59 1.77
CA GLY A 61 -4.54 3.92 1.21
C GLY A 61 -6.02 4.31 1.22
N VAL A 62 -6.89 3.40 0.81
CA VAL A 62 -8.34 3.61 0.84
C VAL A 62 -8.84 3.84 2.27
N VAL A 63 -8.40 3.03 3.23
CA VAL A 63 -8.75 3.20 4.65
C VAL A 63 -8.29 4.56 5.16
N ALA A 64 -7.06 5.00 4.85
CA ALA A 64 -6.57 6.32 5.23
C ALA A 64 -7.44 7.46 4.68
N VAL A 65 -7.85 7.37 3.41
CA VAL A 65 -8.75 8.36 2.78
C VAL A 65 -10.12 8.36 3.45
N ILE A 66 -10.70 7.19 3.75
CA ILE A 66 -11.99 7.10 4.44
C ILE A 66 -11.90 7.72 5.84
N LEU A 67 -10.86 7.39 6.61
CA LEU A 67 -10.64 7.96 7.94
C LEU A 67 -10.49 9.47 7.90
N LEU A 68 -9.73 10.00 6.93
CA LEU A 68 -9.60 11.44 6.72
C LEU A 68 -10.94 12.10 6.41
N ASN A 69 -11.75 11.51 5.52
CA ASN A 69 -13.07 12.03 5.19
C ASN A 69 -14.04 11.99 6.38
N ASN A 70 -14.02 10.90 7.15
CA ASN A 70 -14.84 10.75 8.36
C ASN A 70 -14.42 11.74 9.44
N TYR A 71 -13.12 12.01 9.57
CA TYR A 71 -12.61 13.07 10.44
C TYR A 71 -13.16 14.45 10.07
N GLN A 72 -13.10 14.80 8.77
CA GLN A 72 -13.66 16.06 8.28
C GLN A 72 -15.18 16.14 8.53
N ALA A 73 -15.91 15.06 8.25
CA ALA A 73 -17.35 14.98 8.46
C ALA A 73 -17.77 15.08 9.94
N ALA A 74 -16.91 14.66 10.87
CA ALA A 74 -17.15 14.76 12.30
C ALA A 74 -16.97 16.18 12.89
N GLY A 75 -16.76 17.19 12.05
CA GLY A 75 -16.59 18.59 12.49
C GLY A 75 -15.15 18.93 12.83
N ALA A 76 -14.21 18.53 11.96
CA ALA A 76 -12.78 18.77 12.14
C ALA A 76 -12.46 20.22 12.55
N THR A 77 -11.50 20.33 13.46
CA THR A 77 -11.18 21.58 14.19
C THR A 77 -10.46 22.64 13.34
N ALA A 78 -10.05 22.33 12.10
CA ALA A 78 -9.20 23.19 11.28
C ALA A 78 -9.56 23.15 9.77
N PRO A 79 -10.69 23.75 9.35
CA PRO A 79 -11.04 23.84 7.94
C PRO A 79 -10.02 24.70 7.17
N GLY A 80 -9.46 24.15 6.08
CA GLY A 80 -8.52 24.84 5.20
C GLY A 80 -7.04 24.55 5.45
N GLU A 81 -6.70 23.83 6.52
CA GLU A 81 -5.34 23.36 6.76
C GLU A 81 -5.06 22.03 6.07
N ALA A 82 -3.81 21.82 5.64
CA ALA A 82 -3.38 20.54 5.10
C ALA A 82 -3.47 19.47 6.20
N LEU A 83 -4.26 18.43 5.93
CA LEU A 83 -4.43 17.26 6.79
C LEU A 83 -3.86 16.04 6.07
N SER A 84 -3.06 15.24 6.78
CA SER A 84 -2.59 13.95 6.27
C SER A 84 -2.62 12.88 7.34
N VAL A 85 -2.90 11.64 6.94
CA VAL A 85 -2.78 10.47 7.82
C VAL A 85 -1.31 10.09 7.91
N VAL A 86 -0.77 10.08 9.12
CA VAL A 86 0.64 9.72 9.39
C VAL A 86 0.75 8.25 9.79
N ALA A 87 -0.22 7.75 10.55
CA ALA A 87 -0.24 6.37 10.99
C ALA A 87 -1.67 5.90 11.28
N VAL A 88 -1.91 4.60 11.10
CA VAL A 88 -3.15 3.93 11.47
C VAL A 88 -2.80 2.70 12.29
N ASP A 89 -3.17 2.69 13.56
CA ASP A 89 -3.21 1.49 14.38
C ASP A 89 -4.64 0.92 14.32
N PHE A 90 -4.83 -0.03 13.41
CA PHE A 90 -6.15 -0.60 13.13
C PHE A 90 -6.68 -1.46 14.28
N GLU A 91 -5.79 -2.20 14.95
CA GLU A 91 -6.15 -3.04 16.09
C GLU A 91 -6.66 -2.19 17.25
N ARG A 92 -6.02 -1.03 17.50
CA ARG A 92 -6.43 -0.09 18.55
C ARG A 92 -7.50 0.90 18.11
N GLY A 93 -7.98 0.85 16.87
CA GLY A 93 -8.92 1.84 16.32
C GLY A 93 -8.42 3.27 16.48
N THR A 94 -7.16 3.52 16.10
CA THR A 94 -6.51 4.81 16.30
C THR A 94 -5.85 5.32 15.02
N VAL A 95 -6.12 6.57 14.67
CA VAL A 95 -5.48 7.26 13.55
C VAL A 95 -4.71 8.48 14.07
N VAL A 96 -3.49 8.66 13.56
CA VAL A 96 -2.69 9.85 13.81
C VAL A 96 -2.74 10.73 12.57
N LEU A 97 -3.26 11.92 12.75
CA LEU A 97 -3.36 12.94 11.71
C LEU A 97 -2.29 14.00 11.95
N ARG A 98 -1.69 14.50 10.87
CA ARG A 98 -0.89 15.73 10.89
C ARG A 98 -1.76 16.88 10.40
N LYS A 99 -1.84 17.94 11.20
CA LYS A 99 -2.39 19.25 10.81
C LYS A 99 -1.24 20.22 10.58
N GLY A 100 -1.25 20.88 9.43
CA GLY A 100 -0.17 21.80 9.06
C GLY A 100 1.21 21.12 9.05
N ALA A 101 2.23 21.84 9.49
CA ALA A 101 3.62 21.35 9.44
C ALA A 101 3.95 20.34 10.55
N GLU A 102 3.42 20.54 11.77
CA GLU A 102 3.97 19.89 12.97
C GLU A 102 2.93 19.32 13.94
N GLU A 103 1.66 19.72 13.88
CA GLU A 103 0.69 19.27 14.88
C GLU A 103 0.24 17.83 14.57
N LEU A 104 0.57 16.90 15.46
CA LEU A 104 0.10 15.52 15.41
C LEU A 104 -1.07 15.35 16.37
N VAL A 105 -2.21 14.93 15.84
CA VAL A 105 -3.44 14.72 16.60
C VAL A 105 -3.88 13.28 16.47
N LEU A 106 -4.14 12.67 17.62
CA LEU A 106 -4.63 11.30 17.72
C LEU A 106 -6.16 11.31 17.77
N HIS A 107 -6.79 10.52 16.91
CA HIS A 107 -8.23 10.30 16.92
C HIS A 107 -8.55 8.82 17.03
N ARG A 108 -9.64 8.52 17.74
CA ARG A 108 -10.19 7.17 17.84
C ARG A 108 -11.23 6.96 16.74
N PHE A 109 -11.29 5.74 16.24
CA PHE A 109 -12.28 5.30 15.29
C PHE A 109 -12.72 3.87 15.59
N ASP A 110 -13.91 3.50 15.13
CA ASP A 110 -14.41 2.14 15.17
C ASP A 110 -13.81 1.33 14.00
N PRO A 111 -13.00 0.29 14.24
CA PRO A 111 -12.41 -0.51 13.17
C PRO A 111 -13.43 -1.18 12.25
N ALA A 112 -14.64 -1.48 12.72
CA ALA A 112 -15.65 -2.13 11.89
C ALA A 112 -16.23 -1.19 10.84
N THR A 113 -16.46 0.07 11.21
CA THR A 113 -17.19 1.07 10.41
C THR A 113 -16.33 2.23 9.91
N LEU A 114 -15.08 2.33 10.37
CA LEU A 114 -14.14 3.42 10.15
C LEU A 114 -14.62 4.80 10.61
N ARG A 115 -15.69 4.86 11.41
CA ARG A 115 -16.25 6.13 11.90
C ARG A 115 -15.45 6.65 13.08
N MET A 116 -15.26 7.97 13.14
CA MET A 116 -14.65 8.61 14.31
C MET A 116 -15.50 8.36 15.55
N THR A 117 -14.86 8.10 16.66
CA THR A 117 -15.50 7.98 17.97
C THR A 117 -15.09 9.15 18.87
N PRO A 118 -15.95 9.56 19.81
CA PRO A 118 -15.59 10.56 20.83
C PRO A 118 -14.35 10.18 21.65
#